data_AF-A0A3D0SDV2-F1
#
_entry.id   AF-A0A3D0SDV2-F1
#
_cell.length_a   1.000
_cell.length_b   1.000
_cell.length_c   1.000
_cell.angle_alpha   90.00
_cell.angle_beta   90.00
_cell.angle_gamma   90.00
#
_symmetry.space_group_name_H-M   'P 1'
#
loop_
_entity.id
_entity.type
_entity.pdbx_description
1 polymer ?
#
loop_
_entity_poly.entity_id
_entity_poly.type
_entity_poly.pdbx_seq_one_letter_code
_entity_poly.pdbx_strand_id
1 'polypeptide(L)'
;MLKPLLAVAIAGAFATASTITLAATPKLNDKQYFSQPSLDVVVFSNWYNGLFGDSKISGVELIHFGERTATNGDVRLSATPEQWDPIPTFVERKVDQASGTISATLAYPEYDFTYTITARPINSGVEITLSSPNPLPPALEGKAGFNMEFLPATYMETSFLADGKPGSFPLYPTGVKEIIGEHEPQPLATGQHLVLAPESPQKRVSIKSESLPLALYDGRAKAQNGWYVVRGLLPAGKSGTLAKWQLTASTDDNWLRAPVIGHSQVGYLPQQTKRAVIELDARATLSGDAELLRVNPDGTTTTVKKRQPEKHDNYTRYQYAVFDFSDITTSGVYQLRYGETTTAPFSIDASVLDNAWHPTLDHYFPVQMDHMLINEAYRVWHGASHLDDALQAPVNHTHFDLYAQGPTTDTPYEPGEHIPGLNVGGWYDAGDYDIRTQTQYHTITSLVQTWEEFGLTRDTTLVDYERKYVDIHVPDGKPD
;
A
#
# COMPACT_ATOMS: atom_id res chain seq x y z
N MET A 1 -5.75 -27.42 72.37
CA MET A 1 -5.41 -28.77 71.90
C MET A 1 -6.06 -28.98 70.54
N LEU A 2 -5.28 -29.52 69.59
CA LEU A 2 -5.63 -30.01 68.25
C LEU A 2 -5.98 -29.02 67.12
N LYS A 3 -5.04 -28.90 66.16
CA LYS A 3 -5.31 -28.76 64.71
C LYS A 3 -6.08 -30.00 64.20
N PRO A 4 -6.81 -29.94 63.06
CA PRO A 4 -6.20 -30.46 61.83
C PRO A 4 -6.62 -29.80 60.49
N LEU A 5 -5.69 -29.97 59.53
CA LEU A 5 -5.83 -30.17 58.08
C LEU A 5 -6.71 -29.25 57.22
N LEU A 6 -6.06 -28.43 56.39
CA LEU A 6 -6.51 -28.18 55.02
C LEU A 6 -5.38 -28.56 54.05
N ALA A 7 -5.71 -29.45 53.11
CA ALA A 7 -4.80 -30.07 52.17
C ALA A 7 -4.30 -29.09 51.11
N VAL A 8 -3.01 -29.21 50.79
CA VAL A 8 -2.36 -28.55 49.66
C VAL A 8 -2.64 -29.36 48.40
N ALA A 9 -3.33 -28.78 47.42
CA ALA A 9 -3.40 -29.30 46.05
C ALA A 9 -2.38 -28.54 45.20
N ILE A 10 -1.29 -29.22 44.83
CA ILE A 10 -0.32 -28.72 43.84
C ILE A 10 -0.94 -28.96 42.46
N ALA A 11 -1.37 -27.89 41.79
CA ALA A 11 -1.71 -27.93 40.38
C ALA A 11 -0.41 -27.89 39.57
N GLY A 12 -0.06 -29.02 38.95
CA GLY A 12 1.02 -29.09 37.98
C GLY A 12 0.62 -28.36 36.70
N ALA A 13 1.20 -27.18 36.49
CA ALA A 13 1.21 -26.54 35.18
C ALA A 13 2.16 -27.34 34.28
N PHE A 14 1.61 -28.09 33.32
CA PHE A 14 2.38 -28.56 32.17
C PHE A 14 2.83 -27.33 31.39
N ALA A 15 4.08 -26.91 31.59
CA ALA A 15 4.78 -26.09 30.64
C ALA A 15 4.89 -26.91 29.35
N THR A 16 4.04 -26.62 28.36
CA THR A 16 4.31 -27.00 26.98
C THR A 16 5.58 -26.26 26.59
N ALA A 17 6.71 -26.96 26.68
CA ALA A 17 7.97 -26.48 26.14
C ALA A 17 7.71 -26.18 24.67
N SER A 18 7.71 -24.88 24.32
CA SER A 18 7.74 -24.45 22.93
C SER A 18 8.93 -25.14 22.29
N THR A 19 8.67 -26.10 21.40
CA THR A 19 9.69 -26.69 20.56
C THR A 19 10.40 -25.54 19.87
N ILE A 20 11.71 -25.39 20.13
CA ILE A 20 12.56 -24.46 19.42
C ILE A 20 12.64 -25.01 17.99
N THR A 21 11.70 -24.58 17.14
CA THR A 21 11.80 -24.79 15.70
C THR A 21 13.04 -24.02 15.26
N LEU A 22 14.04 -24.73 14.73
CA LEU A 22 15.23 -24.08 14.17
C LEU A 22 14.75 -23.12 13.08
N ALA A 23 15.16 -21.85 13.14
CA ALA A 23 14.82 -20.85 12.14
C ALA A 23 15.16 -21.35 10.72
N ALA A 24 14.15 -21.52 9.87
CA ALA A 24 14.35 -21.95 8.49
C ALA A 24 15.02 -20.85 7.65
N THR A 25 15.79 -21.28 6.66
CA THR A 25 16.40 -20.41 5.64
C THR A 25 15.49 -20.38 4.42
N PRO A 26 15.03 -19.21 3.95
CA PRO A 26 14.19 -19.13 2.76
C PRO A 26 14.96 -19.57 1.52
N LYS A 27 14.30 -20.36 0.67
CA LYS A 27 14.93 -20.97 -0.51
C LYS A 27 14.68 -20.13 -1.74
N LEU A 28 15.71 -19.94 -2.56
CA LEU A 28 15.53 -19.39 -3.91
C LEU A 28 14.70 -20.37 -4.74
N ASN A 29 13.61 -19.90 -5.33
CA ASN A 29 12.70 -20.73 -6.11
C ASN A 29 12.83 -20.48 -7.64
N ASP A 30 12.07 -21.25 -8.42
CA ASP A 30 12.07 -21.15 -9.90
C ASP A 30 11.46 -19.84 -10.41
N LYS A 31 10.64 -19.17 -9.58
CA LYS A 31 10.12 -17.82 -9.83
C LYS A 31 11.13 -16.72 -9.43
N GLN A 32 12.34 -17.11 -9.07
CA GLN A 32 13.49 -16.25 -8.82
C GLN A 32 13.33 -15.28 -7.63
N TYR A 33 12.69 -15.71 -6.54
CA TYR A 33 12.70 -15.00 -5.25
C TYR A 33 12.95 -15.97 -4.10
N PHE A 34 13.32 -15.44 -2.93
CA PHE A 34 13.51 -16.28 -1.74
C PHE A 34 12.17 -16.53 -1.07
N SER A 35 11.85 -17.78 -0.79
CA SER A 35 10.55 -18.18 -0.28
C SER A 35 10.65 -19.21 0.82
N GLN A 36 9.83 -19.02 1.83
CA GLN A 36 9.44 -20.01 2.81
C GLN A 36 8.00 -19.70 3.27
N PRO A 37 7.35 -20.63 3.98
CA PRO A 37 5.93 -20.56 4.31
C PRO A 37 5.34 -19.18 4.62
N SER A 38 5.88 -18.48 5.62
CA SER A 38 5.37 -17.18 6.08
C SER A 38 6.17 -15.98 5.59
N LEU A 39 7.16 -16.17 4.71
CA LEU A 39 8.08 -15.11 4.30
C LEU A 39 8.56 -15.33 2.86
N ASP A 40 8.24 -14.36 2.01
CA ASP A 40 8.90 -14.18 0.73
C ASP A 40 9.75 -12.90 0.76
N VAL A 41 10.97 -12.99 0.23
CA VAL A 41 11.84 -11.83 -0.03
C VAL A 41 12.04 -11.71 -1.53
N VAL A 42 11.47 -10.65 -2.08
CA VAL A 42 11.54 -10.31 -3.51
C VAL A 42 12.66 -9.31 -3.70
N VAL A 43 13.48 -9.49 -4.74
CA VAL A 43 14.66 -8.65 -5.00
C VAL A 43 14.62 -8.22 -6.45
N PHE A 44 14.22 -6.96 -6.68
CA PHE A 44 14.11 -6.30 -7.99
C PHE A 44 13.36 -7.15 -9.02
N SER A 45 12.23 -7.78 -8.64
CA SER A 45 11.36 -8.48 -9.61
C SER A 45 10.46 -7.54 -10.39
N ASN A 46 10.45 -6.27 -10.00
CA ASN A 46 9.88 -5.15 -10.71
C ASN A 46 10.86 -3.96 -10.60
N TRP A 47 10.66 -2.90 -11.37
CA TRP A 47 11.48 -1.69 -11.38
C TRP A 47 10.62 -0.43 -11.36
N TYR A 48 11.20 0.68 -10.93
CA TYR A 48 10.50 1.96 -10.93
C TYR A 48 10.19 2.40 -12.36
N ASN A 49 9.02 3.00 -12.57
CA ASN A 49 8.52 3.35 -13.90
C ASN A 49 9.09 4.68 -14.46
N GLY A 50 10.01 5.34 -13.75
CA GLY A 50 10.63 6.61 -14.14
C GLY A 50 9.71 7.84 -14.05
N LEU A 51 8.39 7.65 -14.21
CA LEU A 51 7.36 8.69 -14.10
C LEU A 51 7.04 9.01 -12.64
N PHE A 52 7.03 7.98 -11.78
CA PHE A 52 6.85 8.09 -10.33
C PHE A 52 8.02 7.38 -9.66
N GLY A 53 9.00 8.18 -9.23
CA GLY A 53 10.21 7.72 -8.59
C GLY A 53 9.91 6.78 -7.42
N ASP A 54 9.10 7.25 -6.49
CA ASP A 54 8.79 6.51 -5.27
C ASP A 54 7.43 5.79 -5.31
N SER A 55 7.24 4.97 -6.34
CA SER A 55 6.00 4.23 -6.59
C SER A 55 5.73 3.05 -5.64
N LYS A 56 6.62 2.75 -4.69
CA LYS A 56 6.50 1.63 -3.73
C LYS A 56 6.35 0.25 -4.40
N ILE A 57 7.08 0.00 -5.49
CA ILE A 57 6.91 -1.21 -6.33
C ILE A 57 8.20 -1.95 -6.68
N SER A 58 9.35 -1.62 -6.11
CA SER A 58 10.66 -2.15 -6.54
C SER A 58 11.64 -2.26 -5.36
N GLY A 59 12.89 -2.65 -5.62
CA GLY A 59 13.93 -2.82 -4.62
C GLY A 59 13.92 -4.21 -3.99
N VAL A 60 14.43 -4.30 -2.76
CA VAL A 60 14.13 -5.44 -1.88
C VAL A 60 12.78 -5.22 -1.22
N GLU A 61 11.90 -6.23 -1.30
CA GLU A 61 10.55 -6.22 -0.76
C GLU A 61 10.33 -7.43 0.16
N LEU A 62 9.48 -7.26 1.18
CA LEU A 62 9.04 -8.33 2.06
C LEU A 62 7.55 -8.59 1.87
N ILE A 63 7.21 -9.85 1.64
CA ILE A 63 5.85 -10.34 1.78
C ILE A 63 5.83 -11.28 2.98
N HIS A 64 5.26 -10.80 4.07
CA HIS A 64 5.34 -11.39 5.40
C HIS A 64 3.93 -11.77 5.85
N PHE A 65 3.70 -13.05 6.17
CA PHE A 65 2.37 -13.59 6.47
C PHE A 65 1.28 -13.22 5.44
N GLY A 66 1.66 -13.19 4.16
CA GLY A 66 0.74 -12.93 3.04
C GLY A 66 0.58 -11.45 2.67
N GLU A 67 1.08 -10.53 3.50
CA GLU A 67 0.98 -9.08 3.30
C GLU A 67 2.31 -8.49 2.83
N ARG A 68 2.31 -7.55 1.88
CA ARG A 68 3.52 -6.82 1.51
C ARG A 68 3.80 -5.74 2.55
N THR A 69 4.69 -6.04 3.48
CA THR A 69 4.97 -5.17 4.64
C THR A 69 6.14 -4.22 4.42
N ALA A 70 7.01 -4.49 3.43
CA ALA A 70 8.14 -3.65 3.12
C ALA A 70 8.50 -3.64 1.63
N THR A 71 9.09 -2.54 1.14
CA THR A 71 9.48 -2.32 -0.25
C THR A 71 10.66 -1.34 -0.34
N ASN A 72 11.10 -1.03 -1.56
CA ASN A 72 12.05 0.02 -1.89
C ASN A 72 13.39 -0.13 -1.16
N GLY A 73 13.80 -1.38 -0.91
CA GLY A 73 15.15 -1.72 -0.45
C GLY A 73 16.20 -1.34 -1.49
N ASP A 74 16.63 -0.07 -1.53
CA ASP A 74 17.46 0.50 -2.58
C ASP A 74 18.22 1.77 -2.14
N VAL A 75 19.13 2.30 -2.96
CA VAL A 75 19.75 3.62 -2.72
C VAL A 75 18.77 4.73 -3.06
N ARG A 76 18.60 5.66 -2.12
CA ARG A 76 17.79 6.87 -2.26
C ARG A 76 18.62 8.10 -1.88
N LEU A 77 18.25 9.26 -2.45
CA LEU A 77 18.92 10.53 -2.16
C LEU A 77 18.24 11.37 -1.06
N SER A 78 17.02 11.00 -0.65
CA SER A 78 16.31 11.58 0.50
C SER A 78 16.13 10.55 1.62
N ALA A 79 15.97 11.04 2.86
CA ALA A 79 15.67 10.19 4.01
C ALA A 79 14.27 9.59 3.93
N THR A 80 13.33 10.40 3.44
CA THR A 80 11.91 10.10 3.31
C THR A 80 11.49 10.48 1.90
N PRO A 81 11.76 9.60 0.92
CA PRO A 81 11.46 9.88 -0.48
C PRO A 81 9.97 10.16 -0.71
N GLU A 82 9.69 11.01 -1.70
CA GLU A 82 8.36 11.31 -2.23
C GLU A 82 8.21 10.83 -3.67
N GLN A 83 6.98 10.87 -4.17
CA GLN A 83 6.60 10.32 -5.48
C GLN A 83 7.46 10.81 -6.66
N TRP A 84 8.03 12.01 -6.61
CA TRP A 84 8.89 12.58 -7.66
C TRP A 84 10.38 12.63 -7.28
N ASP A 85 10.77 12.13 -6.10
CA ASP A 85 12.17 12.18 -5.69
C ASP A 85 13.06 11.30 -6.60
N PRO A 86 14.32 11.71 -6.84
CA PRO A 86 15.21 11.01 -7.76
C PRO A 86 15.45 9.55 -7.40
N ILE A 87 15.40 8.73 -8.44
CA ILE A 87 15.60 7.28 -8.35
C ILE A 87 16.77 6.82 -9.20
N PRO A 88 17.38 5.67 -8.84
CA PRO A 88 18.39 5.10 -9.69
C PRO A 88 17.78 4.51 -10.97
N THR A 89 18.54 4.56 -12.05
CA THR A 89 18.29 3.79 -13.27
C THR A 89 18.63 2.33 -13.03
N PHE A 90 17.69 1.44 -13.36
CA PHE A 90 17.93 0.00 -13.34
C PHE A 90 18.84 -0.40 -14.50
N VAL A 91 19.91 -1.18 -14.23
CA VAL A 91 20.88 -1.62 -15.26
C VAL A 91 20.67 -3.09 -15.59
N GLU A 92 20.79 -3.96 -14.60
CA GLU A 92 20.63 -5.41 -14.79
C GLU A 92 20.23 -6.12 -13.50
N ARG A 93 19.66 -7.32 -13.67
CA ARG A 93 19.42 -8.26 -12.58
C ARG A 93 19.95 -9.63 -12.96
N LYS A 94 20.62 -10.28 -12.01
CA LYS A 94 21.22 -11.61 -12.14
C LYS A 94 20.73 -12.50 -11.01
N VAL A 95 20.41 -13.74 -11.36
CA VAL A 95 19.99 -14.79 -10.42
C VAL A 95 20.93 -15.96 -10.60
N ASP A 96 21.69 -16.25 -9.55
CA ASP A 96 22.60 -17.39 -9.50
C ASP A 96 21.99 -18.48 -8.62
N GLN A 97 21.38 -19.47 -9.27
CA GLN A 97 20.78 -20.62 -8.59
C GLN A 97 21.82 -21.49 -7.87
N ALA A 98 23.05 -21.56 -8.37
CA ALA A 98 24.10 -22.41 -7.79
C ALA A 98 24.60 -21.84 -6.45
N SER A 99 24.75 -20.51 -6.37
CA SER A 99 25.14 -19.83 -5.13
C SER A 99 23.95 -19.30 -4.30
N GLY A 100 22.72 -19.52 -4.76
CA GLY A 100 21.49 -19.06 -4.10
C GLY A 100 21.43 -17.55 -3.94
N THR A 101 21.86 -16.79 -4.94
CA THR A 101 22.06 -15.33 -4.84
C THR A 101 21.24 -14.59 -5.88
N ILE A 102 20.67 -13.45 -5.49
CA ILE A 102 20.07 -12.47 -6.42
C ILE A 102 20.85 -11.17 -6.31
N SER A 103 21.26 -10.60 -7.44
CA SER A 103 21.93 -9.30 -7.48
C SER A 103 21.27 -8.38 -8.52
N ALA A 104 21.14 -7.10 -8.18
CA ALA A 104 20.70 -6.06 -9.09
C ALA A 104 21.75 -4.94 -9.14
N THR A 105 22.10 -4.52 -10.36
CA THR A 105 22.97 -3.38 -10.61
C THR A 105 22.12 -2.20 -11.02
N LEU A 106 22.37 -1.06 -10.40
CA LEU A 106 21.68 0.20 -10.66
C LEU A 106 22.70 1.34 -10.73
N ALA A 107 22.27 2.47 -11.30
CA ALA A 107 23.11 3.64 -11.42
C ALA A 107 22.35 4.94 -11.22
N TYR A 108 23.03 5.97 -10.74
CA TYR A 108 22.66 7.36 -10.94
C TYR A 108 23.61 7.96 -11.99
N PRO A 109 23.24 7.96 -13.28
CA PRO A 109 24.13 8.38 -14.36
C PRO A 109 24.63 9.83 -14.22
N GLU A 110 23.77 10.73 -13.73
CA GLU A 110 24.11 12.15 -13.49
C GLU A 110 25.27 12.35 -12.51
N TYR A 111 25.51 11.37 -11.63
CA TYR A 111 26.58 11.41 -10.63
C TYR A 111 27.73 10.44 -10.93
N ASP A 112 27.70 9.72 -12.07
CA ASP A 112 28.64 8.63 -12.37
C ASP A 112 28.75 7.61 -11.22
N PHE A 113 27.60 7.30 -10.59
CA PHE A 113 27.53 6.38 -9.46
C PHE A 113 26.81 5.09 -9.86
N THR A 114 27.55 3.99 -9.95
CA THR A 114 27.00 2.65 -10.21
C THR A 114 27.22 1.77 -8.98
N TYR A 115 26.22 0.98 -8.59
CA TYR A 115 26.32 0.07 -7.46
C TYR A 115 25.52 -1.21 -7.71
N THR A 116 25.80 -2.23 -6.91
CA THR A 116 25.13 -3.52 -6.94
C THR A 116 24.59 -3.84 -5.56
N ILE A 117 23.31 -4.19 -5.48
CA ILE A 117 22.67 -4.78 -4.31
C ILE A 117 22.62 -6.29 -4.50
N THR A 118 23.15 -7.04 -3.55
CA THR A 118 23.18 -8.50 -3.55
C THR A 118 22.46 -9.04 -2.32
N ALA A 119 21.53 -9.97 -2.52
CA ALA A 119 20.82 -10.65 -1.45
C ALA A 119 21.20 -12.13 -1.42
N ARG A 120 21.52 -12.63 -0.22
CA ARG A 120 21.82 -14.04 0.05
C ARG A 120 20.93 -14.54 1.20
N PRO A 121 20.39 -15.76 1.15
CA PRO A 121 19.50 -16.24 2.19
C PRO A 121 20.29 -16.54 3.47
N ILE A 122 19.70 -16.17 4.61
CA ILE A 122 20.17 -16.49 5.96
C ILE A 122 18.99 -17.03 6.77
N ASN A 123 19.24 -17.51 7.98
CA ASN A 123 18.14 -17.96 8.85
C ASN A 123 17.11 -16.85 9.05
N SER A 124 15.85 -17.16 8.79
CA SER A 124 14.71 -16.23 8.88
C SER A 124 14.78 -14.99 7.99
N GLY A 125 15.56 -14.98 6.91
CA GLY A 125 15.57 -13.85 5.99
C GLY A 125 16.73 -13.83 4.99
N VAL A 126 17.29 -12.65 4.76
CA VAL A 126 18.40 -12.42 3.83
C VAL A 126 19.47 -11.51 4.42
N GLU A 127 20.71 -11.75 4.04
CA GLU A 127 21.77 -10.77 4.11
C GLU A 127 21.77 -9.94 2.83
N ILE A 128 21.70 -8.62 2.97
CA ILE A 128 21.74 -7.65 1.88
C ILE A 128 23.08 -6.93 1.94
N THR A 129 23.82 -7.02 0.85
CA THR A 129 25.09 -6.31 0.66
C THR A 129 24.95 -5.30 -0.45
N LEU A 130 25.30 -4.05 -0.17
CA LEU A 130 25.43 -3.00 -1.17
C LEU A 130 26.91 -2.76 -1.45
N SER A 131 27.31 -2.82 -2.71
CA SER A 131 28.69 -2.57 -3.11
C SER A 131 28.80 -1.67 -4.34
N SER A 132 29.87 -0.88 -4.42
CA SER A 132 30.19 -0.04 -5.58
C SER A 132 31.65 -0.25 -6.00
N PRO A 133 31.99 -0.33 -7.30
CA PRO A 133 33.37 -0.40 -7.74
C PRO A 133 34.15 0.88 -7.41
N ASN A 134 33.48 2.03 -7.38
CA ASN A 134 34.06 3.34 -7.14
C ASN A 134 33.61 3.91 -5.78
N PRO A 135 34.38 4.80 -5.16
CA PRO A 135 33.92 5.57 -4.02
C PRO A 135 32.64 6.36 -4.33
N LEU A 136 31.86 6.66 -3.29
CA LEU A 136 30.71 7.55 -3.42
C LEU A 136 31.17 8.92 -3.95
N PRO A 137 30.55 9.46 -5.02
CA PRO A 137 30.88 10.79 -5.51
C PRO A 137 30.66 11.87 -4.44
N PRO A 138 31.49 12.92 -4.38
CA PRO A 138 31.34 13.99 -3.37
C PRO A 138 29.95 14.63 -3.33
N ALA A 139 29.28 14.75 -4.49
CA ALA A 139 27.93 15.32 -4.59
C ALA A 139 26.85 14.51 -3.85
N LEU A 140 27.11 13.22 -3.60
CA LEU A 140 26.21 12.27 -2.94
C LEU A 140 26.58 12.02 -1.48
N GLU A 141 27.72 12.52 -0.99
CA GLU A 141 28.11 12.37 0.41
C GLU A 141 27.09 13.03 1.34
N GLY A 142 26.67 12.29 2.38
CA GLY A 142 25.60 12.72 3.29
C GLY A 142 24.18 12.65 2.71
N LYS A 143 24.02 12.30 1.42
CA LYS A 143 22.72 12.22 0.72
C LYS A 143 22.37 10.80 0.30
N ALA A 144 23.29 10.05 -0.30
CA ALA A 144 22.99 8.68 -0.69
C ALA A 144 22.88 7.79 0.55
N GLY A 145 21.72 7.15 0.73
CA GLY A 145 21.48 6.16 1.77
C GLY A 145 20.85 4.90 1.20
N PHE A 146 21.17 3.75 1.77
CA PHE A 146 20.37 2.55 1.53
C PHE A 146 19.13 2.63 2.41
N ASN A 147 17.97 2.63 1.78
CA ASN A 147 16.67 2.76 2.43
C ASN A 147 15.91 1.44 2.31
N MET A 148 15.03 1.17 3.26
CA MET A 148 13.96 0.20 3.16
C MET A 148 12.71 0.78 3.79
N GLU A 149 11.56 0.62 3.14
CA GLU A 149 10.33 1.29 3.51
C GLU A 149 9.28 0.30 4.00
N PHE A 150 8.57 0.65 5.06
CA PHE A 150 7.63 -0.23 5.77
C PHE A 150 6.21 0.36 5.77
N LEU A 151 5.24 -0.49 5.42
CA LEU A 151 3.85 -0.08 5.21
C LEU A 151 3.22 0.44 6.50
N PRO A 152 2.78 1.72 6.57
CA PRO A 152 2.25 2.28 7.80
C PRO A 152 1.07 1.51 8.39
N ALA A 153 0.10 1.07 7.57
CA ALA A 153 -1.05 0.29 8.03
C ALA A 153 -0.68 -1.03 8.74
N THR A 154 0.52 -1.57 8.50
CA THR A 154 1.03 -2.73 9.24
C THR A 154 1.54 -2.33 10.63
N TYR A 155 2.23 -1.20 10.74
CA TYR A 155 3.06 -0.85 11.90
C TYR A 155 2.51 0.26 12.80
N MET A 156 1.54 1.07 12.35
CA MET A 156 0.88 2.08 13.19
C MET A 156 0.43 1.45 14.51
N GLU A 157 0.66 2.16 15.62
CA GLU A 157 0.31 1.75 16.99
C GLU A 157 1.05 0.48 17.49
N THR A 158 2.08 0.03 16.78
CA THR A 158 3.01 -1.01 17.27
C THR A 158 4.27 -0.40 17.89
N SER A 159 5.04 -1.21 18.62
CA SER A 159 6.32 -0.78 19.20
C SER A 159 7.49 -0.98 18.22
N PHE A 160 8.64 -0.37 18.52
CA PHE A 160 9.92 -0.75 17.95
C PHE A 160 11.01 -0.76 19.02
N LEU A 161 12.11 -1.46 18.78
CA LEU A 161 13.33 -1.39 19.58
C LEU A 161 14.49 -0.88 18.71
N ALA A 162 15.25 0.09 19.19
CA ALA A 162 16.52 0.52 18.62
C ALA A 162 17.66 0.25 19.60
N ASP A 163 18.51 -0.72 19.29
CA ASP A 163 19.52 -1.26 20.22
C ASP A 163 18.94 -1.60 21.61
N GLY A 164 17.73 -2.17 21.61
CA GLY A 164 16.98 -2.53 22.82
C GLY A 164 16.21 -1.38 23.49
N LYS A 165 16.38 -0.12 23.05
CA LYS A 165 15.60 1.01 23.56
C LYS A 165 14.21 1.03 22.92
N PRO A 166 13.12 1.07 23.70
CA PRO A 166 11.78 1.07 23.15
C PRO A 166 11.37 2.41 22.57
N GLY A 167 10.56 2.34 21.53
CA GLY A 167 9.77 3.44 20.98
C GLY A 167 8.47 2.91 20.36
N SER A 168 7.69 3.77 19.75
CA SER A 168 6.37 3.45 19.20
C SER A 168 6.13 4.13 17.86
N PHE A 169 5.45 3.44 16.97
CA PHE A 169 4.96 3.99 15.72
C PHE A 169 3.65 4.78 15.95
N PRO A 170 3.59 6.08 15.66
CA PRO A 170 2.41 6.87 15.96
C PRO A 170 1.33 6.68 14.89
N LEU A 171 0.04 6.77 15.29
CA LEU A 171 -1.09 6.73 14.36
C LEU A 171 -0.99 7.85 13.31
N TYR A 172 -0.74 9.07 13.76
CA TYR A 172 -0.47 10.24 12.92
C TYR A 172 1.00 10.68 13.05
N PRO A 173 1.66 11.12 11.96
CA PRO A 173 3.00 11.68 12.06
C PRO A 173 2.99 12.92 12.96
N THR A 174 4.05 13.08 13.74
CA THR A 174 4.25 14.24 14.61
C THR A 174 5.64 14.82 14.40
N GLY A 175 5.79 16.13 14.55
CA GLY A 175 7.07 16.82 14.40
C GLY A 175 7.04 17.86 13.29
N VAL A 176 8.20 18.44 13.00
CA VAL A 176 8.36 19.43 11.94
C VAL A 176 8.33 18.71 10.60
N LYS A 177 7.49 19.17 9.67
CA LYS A 177 7.51 18.72 8.28
C LYS A 177 8.89 19.01 7.68
N GLU A 178 9.47 18.02 6.99
CA GLU A 178 10.69 18.25 6.22
C GLU A 178 10.43 19.30 5.14
N ILE A 179 11.34 20.28 5.06
CA ILE A 179 11.36 21.32 4.03
C ILE A 179 12.76 21.26 3.43
N ILE A 180 12.84 20.93 2.14
CA ILE A 180 14.11 20.73 1.43
C ILE A 180 15.00 21.96 1.62
N GLY A 181 16.19 21.76 2.19
CA GLY A 181 17.17 22.81 2.44
C GLY A 181 16.94 23.67 3.70
N GLU A 182 15.82 23.49 4.41
CA GLU A 182 15.51 24.24 5.64
C GLU A 182 15.35 23.33 6.87
N HIS A 183 14.61 22.23 6.74
CA HIS A 183 14.29 21.32 7.82
C HIS A 183 14.47 19.87 7.37
N GLU A 184 15.48 19.20 7.92
CA GLU A 184 15.71 17.78 7.69
C GLU A 184 14.78 16.91 8.55
N PRO A 185 14.35 15.73 8.05
CA PRO A 185 13.49 14.84 8.80
C PRO A 185 14.22 14.33 10.04
N GLN A 186 13.51 14.30 11.17
CA GLN A 186 14.06 13.78 12.43
C GLN A 186 13.78 12.29 12.57
N PRO A 187 14.79 11.47 12.90
CA PRO A 187 14.57 10.06 13.10
C PRO A 187 13.76 9.81 14.39
N LEU A 188 12.79 8.91 14.30
CA LEU A 188 12.10 8.32 15.46
C LEU A 188 13.09 7.60 16.38
N ALA A 189 14.11 6.96 15.79
CA ALA A 189 15.20 6.33 16.52
C ALA A 189 16.43 6.12 15.65
N THR A 190 17.57 5.92 16.30
CA THR A 190 18.83 5.53 15.66
C THR A 190 19.46 4.36 16.43
N GLY A 191 20.20 3.50 15.73
CA GLY A 191 20.88 2.36 16.33
C GLY A 191 21.57 1.47 15.30
N GLN A 192 22.21 0.40 15.74
CA GLN A 192 22.78 -0.63 14.85
C GLN A 192 21.80 -1.78 14.57
N HIS A 193 20.84 -1.99 15.47
CA HIS A 193 19.82 -3.03 15.40
C HIS A 193 18.44 -2.44 15.65
N LEU A 194 17.59 -2.49 14.63
CA LEU A 194 16.18 -2.12 14.73
C LEU A 194 15.31 -3.37 14.72
N VAL A 195 14.36 -3.45 15.65
CA VAL A 195 13.30 -4.47 15.66
C VAL A 195 11.95 -3.77 15.62
N LEU A 196 11.22 -3.95 14.54
CA LEU A 196 9.88 -3.39 14.33
C LEU A 196 8.83 -4.38 14.84
N ALA A 197 7.79 -3.89 15.53
CA ALA A 197 6.71 -4.68 16.12
C ALA A 197 7.19 -5.93 16.91
N PRO A 198 8.12 -5.79 17.88
CA PRO A 198 8.69 -6.92 18.63
C PRO A 198 7.63 -7.82 19.30
N GLU A 199 6.50 -7.25 19.69
CA GLU A 199 5.35 -7.86 20.34
C GLU A 199 4.48 -8.71 19.40
N SER A 200 4.61 -8.55 18.07
CA SER A 200 3.73 -9.22 17.10
C SER A 200 4.50 -10.15 16.16
N PRO A 201 4.46 -11.47 16.37
CA PRO A 201 5.16 -12.44 15.52
C PRO A 201 4.81 -12.34 14.03
N GLN A 202 3.61 -11.86 13.66
CA GLN A 202 3.20 -11.73 12.26
C GLN A 202 3.66 -10.44 11.59
N LYS A 203 4.16 -9.47 12.38
CA LYS A 203 4.63 -8.16 11.89
C LYS A 203 6.11 -7.93 12.15
N ARG A 204 6.70 -8.73 13.03
CA ARG A 204 8.06 -8.54 13.55
C ARG A 204 9.12 -8.70 12.47
N VAL A 205 9.83 -7.60 12.21
CA VAL A 205 10.98 -7.54 11.30
C VAL A 205 12.17 -6.95 12.06
N SER A 206 13.36 -7.48 11.81
CA SER A 206 14.61 -7.10 12.45
C SER A 206 15.65 -6.78 11.39
N ILE A 207 16.25 -5.60 11.50
CA ILE A 207 17.29 -5.09 10.61
C ILE A 207 18.52 -4.83 11.46
N LYS A 208 19.59 -5.57 11.20
CA LYS A 208 20.87 -5.37 11.87
C LYS A 208 21.91 -4.95 10.86
N SER A 209 22.52 -3.80 11.08
CA SER A 209 23.61 -3.30 10.27
C SER A 209 24.95 -3.72 10.88
N GLU A 210 25.85 -4.24 10.06
CA GLU A 210 27.21 -4.58 10.51
C GLU A 210 28.18 -3.39 10.40
N SER A 211 27.86 -2.39 9.59
CA SER A 211 28.83 -1.38 9.16
C SER A 211 28.38 0.07 9.29
N LEU A 212 27.08 0.36 9.43
CA LEU A 212 26.53 1.72 9.38
C LEU A 212 25.39 1.92 10.40
N PRO A 213 25.33 3.06 11.11
CA PRO A 213 24.15 3.42 11.90
C PRO A 213 22.89 3.42 11.04
N LEU A 214 21.82 2.83 11.59
CA LEU A 214 20.47 2.89 11.05
C LEU A 214 19.71 4.04 11.71
N ALA A 215 18.87 4.69 10.92
CA ALA A 215 17.90 5.68 11.36
C ALA A 215 16.51 5.26 10.89
N LEU A 216 15.53 5.32 11.79
CA LEU A 216 14.11 5.06 11.51
C LEU A 216 13.39 6.40 11.39
N TYR A 217 12.70 6.64 10.27
CA TYR A 217 11.96 7.86 9.97
C TYR A 217 10.48 7.58 9.76
N ASP A 218 9.68 8.64 9.84
CA ASP A 218 8.28 8.66 9.47
C ASP A 218 8.06 9.58 8.26
N GLY A 219 8.02 9.01 7.06
CA GLY A 219 7.86 9.78 5.81
C GLY A 219 6.50 10.45 5.66
N ARG A 220 5.52 10.07 6.48
CA ARG A 220 4.17 10.67 6.45
C ARG A 220 4.17 12.15 6.87
N ALA A 221 5.19 12.58 7.60
CA ALA A 221 5.37 13.99 7.96
C ALA A 221 5.67 14.89 6.74
N LYS A 222 6.22 14.30 5.66
CA LYS A 222 6.59 15.00 4.42
C LYS A 222 5.44 14.93 3.41
N ALA A 223 4.97 13.72 3.10
CA ALA A 223 3.87 13.44 2.18
C ALA A 223 2.85 12.44 2.75
N GLN A 224 1.56 12.58 2.44
CA GLN A 224 0.51 11.70 2.99
C GLN A 224 0.66 10.22 2.60
N ASN A 225 1.23 9.95 1.43
CA ASN A 225 1.55 8.60 0.95
C ASN A 225 2.91 8.07 1.43
N GLY A 226 3.61 8.81 2.29
CA GLY A 226 4.91 8.43 2.85
C GLY A 226 4.84 7.18 3.72
N TRP A 227 5.94 6.43 3.78
CA TRP A 227 6.07 5.19 4.57
C TRP A 227 7.04 5.39 5.74
N TYR A 228 7.11 4.43 6.67
CA TYR A 228 8.22 4.42 7.63
C TYR A 228 9.49 3.99 6.91
N VAL A 229 10.60 4.70 7.12
CA VAL A 229 11.84 4.45 6.38
C VAL A 229 12.96 4.07 7.32
N VAL A 230 13.58 2.92 7.11
CA VAL A 230 14.86 2.59 7.73
C VAL A 230 15.96 2.92 6.75
N ARG A 231 16.92 3.75 7.17
CA ARG A 231 17.99 4.27 6.33
C ARG A 231 19.35 4.11 6.98
N GLY A 232 20.34 3.75 6.18
CA GLY A 232 21.75 3.83 6.52
C GLY A 232 22.50 4.65 5.47
N LEU A 233 23.10 5.77 5.88
CA LEU A 233 23.88 6.64 5.00
C LEU A 233 25.13 5.91 4.50
N LEU A 234 25.39 6.01 3.19
CA LEU A 234 26.56 5.38 2.59
C LEU A 234 27.86 6.13 3.00
N PRO A 235 28.95 5.41 3.27
CA PRO A 235 30.19 6.02 3.73
C PRO A 235 30.93 6.74 2.59
N ALA A 236 31.43 7.95 2.86
CA ALA A 236 32.29 8.69 1.95
C ALA A 236 33.65 8.01 1.73
N GLY A 237 34.25 8.19 0.55
CA GLY A 237 35.61 7.74 0.25
C GLY A 237 35.84 6.22 0.22
N LYS A 238 34.80 5.39 0.37
CA LYS A 238 34.91 3.92 0.40
C LYS A 238 34.40 3.31 -0.91
N SER A 239 35.14 2.35 -1.47
CA SER A 239 34.68 1.45 -2.54
C SER A 239 34.56 0.01 -2.03
N GLY A 240 34.03 -0.89 -2.86
CA GLY A 240 33.68 -2.25 -2.47
C GLY A 240 32.37 -2.26 -1.67
N THR A 241 32.32 -3.01 -0.56
CA THR A 241 31.12 -3.11 0.27
C THR A 241 30.84 -1.81 1.03
N LEU A 242 29.75 -1.13 0.70
CA LEU A 242 29.32 0.12 1.31
C LEU A 242 28.38 -0.12 2.50
N ALA A 243 27.44 -1.06 2.37
CA ALA A 243 26.50 -1.43 3.43
C ALA A 243 26.32 -2.96 3.49
N LYS A 244 26.10 -3.48 4.70
CA LYS A 244 25.81 -4.89 4.93
C LYS A 244 24.75 -5.03 6.02
N TRP A 245 23.55 -5.46 5.65
CA TRP A 245 22.40 -5.59 6.53
C TRP A 245 21.94 -7.05 6.62
N GLN A 246 21.63 -7.50 7.82
CA GLN A 246 20.85 -8.72 8.05
C GLN A 246 19.39 -8.30 8.20
N LEU A 247 18.57 -8.65 7.21
CA LEU A 247 17.14 -8.44 7.21
C LEU A 247 16.45 -9.76 7.54
N THR A 248 15.83 -9.84 8.71
CA THR A 248 15.17 -11.04 9.21
C THR A 248 13.75 -10.74 9.65
N ALA A 249 12.86 -11.71 9.56
CA ALA A 249 11.50 -11.62 10.05
C ALA A 249 11.20 -12.77 11.02
N SER A 250 10.17 -12.60 11.84
CA SER A 250 9.60 -13.73 12.57
C SER A 250 8.90 -14.67 11.60
N THR A 251 9.03 -15.98 11.77
CA THR A 251 8.62 -16.95 10.74
C THR A 251 7.89 -18.14 11.35
N ASP A 252 7.03 -18.77 10.56
CA ASP A 252 6.29 -19.99 10.92
C ASP A 252 6.24 -20.93 9.72
N ASP A 253 6.95 -22.04 9.81
CA ASP A 253 7.06 -23.05 8.74
C ASP A 253 5.74 -23.81 8.50
N ASN A 254 4.83 -23.79 9.47
CA ASN A 254 3.52 -24.42 9.35
C ASN A 254 2.45 -23.43 8.90
N TRP A 255 2.80 -22.15 8.74
CA TRP A 255 1.83 -21.15 8.33
C TRP A 255 1.39 -21.38 6.89
N LEU A 256 0.08 -21.29 6.70
CA LEU A 256 -0.59 -21.33 5.42
C LEU A 256 -1.53 -20.13 5.37
N ARG A 257 -1.48 -19.36 4.28
CA ARG A 257 -2.40 -18.22 4.12
C ARG A 257 -3.85 -18.72 4.15
N ALA A 258 -4.68 -18.06 4.97
CA ALA A 258 -6.11 -18.32 4.97
C ALA A 258 -6.69 -18.07 3.57
N PRO A 259 -7.70 -18.86 3.13
CA PRO A 259 -8.36 -18.62 1.86
C PRO A 259 -8.90 -17.18 1.76
N VAL A 260 -8.71 -16.53 0.62
CA VAL A 260 -9.39 -15.27 0.28
C VAL A 260 -10.50 -15.57 -0.70
N ILE A 261 -11.71 -15.09 -0.38
CA ILE A 261 -12.91 -15.35 -1.18
C ILE A 261 -13.33 -14.04 -1.85
N GLY A 262 -12.85 -13.82 -3.07
CA GLY A 262 -13.23 -12.69 -3.92
C GLY A 262 -14.67 -12.84 -4.43
N HIS A 263 -15.50 -11.82 -4.23
CA HIS A 263 -16.90 -11.78 -4.62
C HIS A 263 -17.37 -10.32 -4.71
N SER A 264 -18.56 -10.08 -5.26
CA SER A 264 -19.20 -8.76 -5.20
C SER A 264 -19.63 -8.47 -3.77
N GLN A 265 -18.98 -7.49 -3.13
CA GLN A 265 -19.33 -7.04 -1.78
C GLN A 265 -20.65 -6.25 -1.75
N VAL A 266 -21.03 -5.63 -2.87
CA VAL A 266 -22.36 -5.01 -3.05
C VAL A 266 -23.45 -6.08 -3.09
N GLY A 267 -23.19 -7.16 -3.83
CA GLY A 267 -24.08 -8.29 -4.02
C GLY A 267 -24.39 -8.60 -5.49
N TYR A 268 -25.49 -9.31 -5.74
CA TYR A 268 -25.84 -9.83 -7.07
C TYR A 268 -27.33 -9.71 -7.38
N LEU A 269 -27.67 -9.38 -8.63
CA LEU A 269 -29.06 -9.48 -9.08
C LEU A 269 -29.48 -10.96 -9.17
N PRO A 270 -30.77 -11.31 -8.96
CA PRO A 270 -31.23 -12.70 -8.95
C PRO A 270 -30.87 -13.49 -10.21
N GLN A 271 -30.89 -12.87 -11.39
CA GLN A 271 -30.59 -13.52 -12.67
C GLN A 271 -29.15 -13.33 -13.15
N GLN A 272 -28.33 -12.59 -12.40
CA GLN A 272 -26.92 -12.40 -12.74
C GLN A 272 -26.14 -13.71 -12.58
N THR A 273 -25.08 -13.88 -13.37
CA THR A 273 -24.04 -14.86 -13.06
C THR A 273 -23.37 -14.51 -11.74
N LYS A 274 -23.28 -15.47 -10.82
CA LYS A 274 -22.74 -15.27 -9.47
C LYS A 274 -21.62 -16.26 -9.22
N ARG A 275 -20.43 -15.72 -9.00
CA ARG A 275 -19.21 -16.50 -8.80
C ARG A 275 -18.41 -15.91 -7.65
N ALA A 276 -17.86 -16.80 -6.85
CA ALA A 276 -16.80 -16.48 -5.90
C ALA A 276 -15.49 -17.07 -6.40
N VAL A 277 -14.43 -16.28 -6.34
CA VAL A 277 -13.06 -16.69 -6.65
C VAL A 277 -12.35 -16.99 -5.34
N ILE A 278 -11.96 -18.24 -5.14
CA ILE A 278 -11.26 -18.70 -3.95
C ILE A 278 -9.77 -18.70 -4.29
N GLU A 279 -9.05 -17.75 -3.73
CA GLU A 279 -7.60 -17.64 -3.81
C GLU A 279 -6.96 -18.35 -2.62
N LEU A 280 -6.03 -19.27 -2.89
CA LEU A 280 -5.36 -20.08 -1.89
C LEU A 280 -3.83 -19.93 -1.98
N ASP A 281 -3.15 -20.14 -0.84
CA ASP A 281 -1.70 -20.35 -0.81
C ASP A 281 -1.30 -21.43 -1.84
N ALA A 282 -0.17 -21.24 -2.54
CA ALA A 282 0.31 -22.21 -3.52
C ALA A 282 0.57 -23.62 -2.95
N ARG A 283 0.79 -23.73 -1.64
CA ARG A 283 1.01 -25.00 -0.92
C ARG A 283 -0.29 -25.60 -0.37
N ALA A 284 -1.39 -24.84 -0.40
CA ALA A 284 -2.67 -25.33 0.08
C ALA A 284 -3.15 -26.51 -0.79
N THR A 285 -3.87 -27.44 -0.18
CA THR A 285 -4.63 -28.43 -0.95
C THR A 285 -6.01 -27.87 -1.21
N LEU A 286 -6.45 -27.89 -2.48
CA LEU A 286 -7.84 -27.62 -2.82
C LEU A 286 -8.69 -28.81 -2.39
N SER A 287 -9.06 -28.85 -1.12
CA SER A 287 -9.88 -29.90 -0.52
C SER A 287 -11.08 -29.30 0.21
N GLY A 288 -12.23 -29.93 0.05
CA GLY A 288 -13.46 -29.53 0.72
C GLY A 288 -14.40 -28.74 -0.18
N ASP A 289 -15.55 -28.39 0.38
CA ASP A 289 -16.61 -27.68 -0.31
C ASP A 289 -16.56 -26.18 0.00
N ALA A 290 -16.87 -25.37 -1.00
CA ALA A 290 -17.31 -24.00 -0.79
C ALA A 290 -18.82 -24.01 -0.49
N GLU A 291 -19.23 -23.09 0.37
CA GLU A 291 -20.60 -22.99 0.85
C GLU A 291 -21.16 -21.59 0.65
N LEU A 292 -22.40 -21.52 0.17
CA LEU A 292 -23.23 -20.33 0.26
C LEU A 292 -24.16 -20.49 1.46
N LEU A 293 -24.03 -19.59 2.42
CA LEU A 293 -24.80 -19.55 3.65
C LEU A 293 -25.85 -18.43 3.53
N ARG A 294 -27.12 -18.73 3.75
CA ARG A 294 -28.16 -17.71 3.94
C ARG A 294 -28.16 -17.29 5.41
N VAL A 295 -28.12 -15.98 5.68
CA VAL A 295 -28.26 -15.42 7.02
C VAL A 295 -29.75 -15.30 7.35
N ASN A 296 -30.16 -15.90 8.47
CA ASN A 296 -31.53 -15.91 8.95
C ASN A 296 -31.82 -14.69 9.85
N PRO A 297 -33.09 -14.30 10.06
CA PRO A 297 -33.45 -13.14 10.90
C PRO A 297 -32.99 -13.23 12.36
N ASP A 298 -32.74 -14.42 12.89
CA ASP A 298 -32.24 -14.65 14.25
C ASP A 298 -30.70 -14.64 14.34
N GLY A 299 -30.01 -14.37 13.24
CA GLY A 299 -28.54 -14.36 13.14
C GLY A 299 -27.92 -15.73 12.89
N THR A 300 -28.70 -16.81 12.83
CA THR A 300 -28.20 -18.13 12.44
C THR A 300 -27.95 -18.19 10.93
N THR A 301 -27.22 -19.21 10.47
CA THR A 301 -26.97 -19.43 9.04
C THR A 301 -27.49 -20.78 8.58
N THR A 302 -28.01 -20.82 7.36
CA THR A 302 -28.44 -22.05 6.68
C THR A 302 -27.62 -22.23 5.41
N THR A 303 -26.92 -23.36 5.26
CA THR A 303 -26.23 -23.68 4.00
C THR A 303 -27.26 -23.93 2.89
N VAL A 304 -27.29 -23.07 1.87
CA VAL A 304 -28.21 -23.19 0.72
C VAL A 304 -27.54 -23.76 -0.52
N LYS A 305 -26.21 -23.70 -0.59
CA LYS A 305 -25.42 -24.40 -1.61
C LYS A 305 -24.11 -24.86 -1.02
N LYS A 306 -23.69 -26.07 -1.37
CA LYS A 306 -22.43 -26.66 -0.95
C LYS A 306 -21.87 -27.52 -2.08
N ARG A 307 -20.66 -27.22 -2.54
CA ARG A 307 -19.98 -27.99 -3.58
C ARG A 307 -18.49 -27.70 -3.56
N GLN A 308 -17.68 -28.68 -3.94
CA GLN A 308 -16.28 -28.47 -4.28
C GLN A 308 -16.16 -27.42 -5.40
N PRO A 309 -15.39 -26.34 -5.19
CA PRO A 309 -15.16 -25.34 -6.22
C PRO A 309 -14.30 -25.93 -7.35
N GLU A 310 -14.52 -25.44 -8.57
CA GLU A 310 -13.80 -25.88 -9.76
C GLU A 310 -12.41 -25.27 -9.78
N LYS A 311 -11.36 -26.09 -9.92
CA LYS A 311 -10.00 -25.59 -10.02
C LYS A 311 -9.83 -24.75 -11.28
N HIS A 312 -9.16 -23.61 -11.14
CA HIS A 312 -8.74 -22.76 -12.24
C HIS A 312 -7.20 -22.73 -12.33
N ASP A 313 -6.68 -22.13 -13.40
CA ASP A 313 -5.24 -21.91 -13.55
C ASP A 313 -4.67 -21.09 -12.40
N ASN A 314 -3.44 -21.45 -12.01
CA ASN A 314 -2.67 -20.66 -11.05
C ASN A 314 -2.29 -19.32 -11.69
N TYR A 315 -2.33 -18.25 -10.91
CA TYR A 315 -1.93 -16.92 -11.36
C TYR A 315 -0.95 -16.31 -10.36
N THR A 316 0.19 -15.81 -10.85
CA THR A 316 1.28 -15.26 -10.05
C THR A 316 1.70 -16.15 -8.87
N ARG A 317 1.42 -15.78 -7.62
CA ARG A 317 1.84 -16.46 -6.38
C ARG A 317 0.83 -17.46 -5.84
N TYR A 318 -0.40 -17.46 -6.33
CA TYR A 318 -1.51 -18.21 -5.74
C TYR A 318 -2.14 -19.22 -6.70
N GLN A 319 -2.92 -20.13 -6.14
CA GLN A 319 -3.80 -21.01 -6.90
C GLN A 319 -5.25 -20.57 -6.70
N TYR A 320 -6.10 -20.85 -7.69
CA TYR A 320 -7.46 -20.33 -7.74
C TYR A 320 -8.47 -21.44 -7.98
N ALA A 321 -9.65 -21.27 -7.41
CA ALA A 321 -10.82 -22.07 -7.71
C ALA A 321 -12.07 -21.19 -7.79
N VAL A 322 -13.07 -21.63 -8.54
CA VAL A 322 -14.31 -20.87 -8.76
C VAL A 322 -15.48 -21.63 -8.16
N PHE A 323 -16.26 -20.94 -7.34
CA PHE A 323 -17.53 -21.43 -6.83
C PHE A 323 -18.67 -20.67 -7.50
N ASP A 324 -19.40 -21.34 -8.39
CA ASP A 324 -20.57 -20.79 -9.06
C ASP A 324 -21.85 -21.06 -8.26
N PHE A 325 -22.61 -20.03 -7.98
CA PHE A 325 -23.90 -20.08 -7.28
C PHE A 325 -24.98 -19.29 -8.03
N SER A 326 -24.87 -19.23 -9.35
CA SER A 326 -25.79 -18.49 -10.22
C SER A 326 -27.23 -18.99 -10.15
N ASP A 327 -27.42 -20.29 -9.88
CA ASP A 327 -28.72 -20.94 -9.67
C ASP A 327 -29.48 -20.45 -8.44
N ILE A 328 -28.80 -19.78 -7.49
CA ILE A 328 -29.44 -19.19 -6.33
C ILE A 328 -30.00 -17.82 -6.71
N THR A 329 -31.33 -17.74 -6.79
CA THR A 329 -32.06 -16.54 -7.19
C THR A 329 -32.93 -15.96 -6.06
N THR A 330 -33.05 -16.67 -4.94
CA THR A 330 -33.90 -16.23 -3.82
C THR A 330 -33.31 -14.99 -3.15
N SER A 331 -34.14 -13.96 -2.99
CA SER A 331 -33.73 -12.75 -2.26
C SER A 331 -33.30 -13.04 -0.82
N GLY A 332 -32.21 -12.40 -0.38
CA GLY A 332 -31.74 -12.52 0.99
C GLY A 332 -30.32 -12.02 1.21
N VAL A 333 -29.89 -12.12 2.47
CA VAL A 333 -28.52 -11.86 2.91
C VAL A 333 -27.75 -13.17 2.95
N TYR A 334 -26.55 -13.17 2.38
CA TYR A 334 -25.72 -14.35 2.22
C TYR A 334 -24.29 -14.11 2.67
N GLN A 335 -23.59 -15.20 2.99
CA GLN A 335 -22.16 -15.24 3.21
C GLN A 335 -21.57 -16.42 2.43
N LEU A 336 -20.30 -16.30 2.05
CA LEU A 336 -19.54 -17.40 1.47
C LEU A 336 -18.60 -17.98 2.52
N ARG A 337 -18.45 -19.31 2.54
CA ARG A 337 -17.50 -20.00 3.42
C ARG A 337 -16.65 -20.99 2.64
N TYR A 338 -15.35 -21.00 2.92
CA TYR A 338 -14.42 -22.02 2.46
C TYR A 338 -13.31 -22.22 3.50
N GLY A 339 -13.16 -23.45 3.99
CA GLY A 339 -12.34 -23.73 5.16
C GLY A 339 -12.82 -22.93 6.38
N GLU A 340 -11.88 -22.28 7.06
CA GLU A 340 -12.16 -21.43 8.23
C GLU A 340 -12.58 -19.99 7.84
N THR A 341 -12.47 -19.61 6.56
CA THR A 341 -12.81 -18.26 6.10
C THR A 341 -14.31 -18.15 5.82
N THR A 342 -14.96 -17.18 6.45
CA THR A 342 -16.32 -16.73 6.11
C THR A 342 -16.30 -15.26 5.73
N THR A 343 -16.96 -14.88 4.64
CA THR A 343 -16.99 -13.48 4.17
C THR A 343 -17.88 -12.59 5.02
N ALA A 344 -17.72 -11.27 4.85
CA ALA A 344 -18.76 -10.32 5.18
C ALA A 344 -20.07 -10.66 4.43
N PRO A 345 -21.24 -10.25 4.96
CA PRO A 345 -22.51 -10.48 4.30
C PRO A 345 -22.62 -9.65 3.01
N PHE A 346 -23.32 -10.21 2.01
CA PHE A 346 -23.74 -9.52 0.79
C PHE A 346 -25.17 -9.93 0.44
N SER A 347 -25.83 -9.17 -0.43
CA SER A 347 -27.22 -9.44 -0.81
C SER A 347 -27.32 -10.13 -2.17
N ILE A 348 -28.29 -11.04 -2.30
CA ILE A 348 -28.87 -11.35 -3.61
C ILE A 348 -30.25 -10.71 -3.58
N ASP A 349 -30.48 -9.70 -4.40
CA ASP A 349 -31.79 -9.02 -4.46
C ASP A 349 -31.93 -8.24 -5.77
N ALA A 350 -33.17 -8.01 -6.21
CA ALA A 350 -33.45 -7.22 -7.41
C ALA A 350 -33.04 -5.75 -7.25
N SER A 351 -33.01 -5.23 -6.02
CA SER A 351 -32.67 -3.85 -5.70
C SER A 351 -31.20 -3.63 -5.32
N VAL A 352 -30.34 -4.65 -5.47
CA VAL A 352 -28.97 -4.62 -4.90
C VAL A 352 -28.08 -3.52 -5.49
N LEU A 353 -28.37 -3.06 -6.72
CA LEU A 353 -27.61 -2.00 -7.38
C LEU A 353 -28.30 -0.63 -7.31
N ASP A 354 -29.54 -0.57 -6.84
CA ASP A 354 -30.38 0.64 -6.91
C ASP A 354 -29.70 1.85 -6.29
N ASN A 355 -28.96 1.64 -5.20
CA ASN A 355 -28.29 2.69 -4.44
C ASN A 355 -26.75 2.59 -4.49
N ALA A 356 -26.18 1.65 -5.25
CA ALA A 356 -24.74 1.38 -5.23
C ALA A 356 -23.89 2.55 -5.74
N TRP A 357 -24.48 3.42 -6.57
CA TRP A 357 -23.86 4.60 -7.16
C TRP A 357 -24.03 5.87 -6.31
N HIS A 358 -24.91 5.86 -5.30
CA HIS A 358 -25.18 7.06 -4.47
C HIS A 358 -23.90 7.66 -3.86
N PRO A 359 -22.98 6.88 -3.23
CA PRO A 359 -21.78 7.49 -2.64
C PRO A 359 -20.89 8.22 -3.64
N THR A 360 -20.97 7.89 -4.92
CA THR A 360 -20.24 8.62 -5.97
C THR A 360 -20.76 10.05 -6.10
N LEU A 361 -22.08 10.26 -6.10
CA LEU A 361 -22.67 11.60 -6.19
C LEU A 361 -22.70 12.31 -4.83
N ASP A 362 -23.05 11.60 -3.76
CA ASP A 362 -23.21 12.20 -2.44
C ASP A 362 -21.86 12.64 -1.85
N HIS A 363 -20.78 11.94 -2.21
CA HIS A 363 -19.53 12.03 -1.48
C HIS A 363 -18.33 12.27 -2.39
N TYR A 364 -18.07 11.35 -3.31
CA TYR A 364 -16.84 11.39 -4.09
C TYR A 364 -16.74 12.66 -4.93
N PHE A 365 -17.77 12.97 -5.74
CA PHE A 365 -17.75 14.18 -6.57
C PHE A 365 -17.71 15.48 -5.75
N PRO A 366 -18.56 15.68 -4.72
CA PRO A 366 -18.51 16.88 -3.89
C PRO A 366 -17.15 17.07 -3.21
N VAL A 367 -16.57 16.02 -2.63
CA VAL A 367 -15.26 16.10 -1.94
C VAL A 367 -14.11 16.41 -2.89
N GLN A 368 -14.25 16.09 -4.18
CA GLN A 368 -13.23 16.39 -5.18
C GLN A 368 -13.43 17.75 -5.86
N MET A 369 -14.49 18.51 -5.57
CA MET A 369 -14.73 19.81 -6.21
C MET A 369 -13.65 20.81 -5.82
N ASP A 370 -12.94 21.34 -6.81
CA ASP A 370 -11.98 22.42 -6.59
C ASP A 370 -12.69 23.78 -6.48
N HIS A 371 -11.97 24.82 -6.06
CA HIS A 371 -12.44 26.20 -6.00
C HIS A 371 -13.59 26.46 -5.03
N MET A 372 -13.96 25.47 -4.20
CA MET A 372 -15.10 25.54 -3.29
C MET A 372 -14.72 25.00 -1.91
N LEU A 373 -15.30 25.58 -0.85
CA LEU A 373 -15.24 25.01 0.49
C LEU A 373 -16.24 23.87 0.58
N ILE A 374 -15.80 22.70 1.01
CA ILE A 374 -16.63 21.50 1.08
C ILE A 374 -16.91 21.13 2.54
N ASN A 375 -18.18 21.23 2.93
CA ASN A 375 -18.67 20.91 4.26
C ASN A 375 -19.52 19.64 4.24
N GLU A 376 -19.43 18.86 5.31
CA GLU A 376 -20.32 17.74 5.61
C GLU A 376 -20.65 17.76 7.10
N ALA A 377 -21.86 18.22 7.44
CA ALA A 377 -22.29 18.38 8.82
C ALA A 377 -21.27 19.17 9.68
N TYR A 378 -20.57 18.49 10.60
CA TYR A 378 -19.55 19.11 11.48
C TYR A 378 -18.11 18.96 10.95
N ARG A 379 -17.92 18.39 9.76
CA ARG A 379 -16.62 18.17 9.13
C ARG A 379 -16.46 19.12 7.95
N VAL A 380 -15.33 19.82 7.90
CA VAL A 380 -14.85 20.45 6.66
C VAL A 380 -13.87 19.49 6.00
N TRP A 381 -14.12 19.13 4.74
CA TRP A 381 -13.23 18.27 3.96
C TRP A 381 -11.99 19.06 3.52
N HIS A 382 -12.22 20.23 2.91
CA HIS A 382 -11.19 21.23 2.64
C HIS A 382 -11.83 22.62 2.48
N GLY A 383 -10.99 23.67 2.54
CA GLY A 383 -11.40 25.04 2.23
C GLY A 383 -11.47 25.29 0.72
N ALA A 384 -11.87 26.49 0.31
CA ALA A 384 -11.85 26.90 -1.09
C ALA A 384 -10.40 27.08 -1.57
N SER A 385 -9.88 26.04 -2.22
CA SER A 385 -8.54 25.96 -2.80
C SER A 385 -8.44 26.65 -4.16
N HIS A 386 -7.21 26.88 -4.63
CA HIS A 386 -6.85 27.34 -5.97
C HIS A 386 -7.67 28.54 -6.50
N LEU A 387 -8.09 29.44 -5.61
CA LEU A 387 -8.90 30.62 -6.00
C LEU A 387 -8.13 31.61 -6.89
N ASP A 388 -6.83 31.42 -7.03
CA ASP A 388 -5.90 32.14 -7.90
C ASP A 388 -5.61 31.41 -9.23
N ASP A 389 -6.31 30.31 -9.51
CA ASP A 389 -6.18 29.62 -10.80
C ASP A 389 -6.63 30.52 -11.97
N ALA A 390 -5.83 30.67 -13.03
CA ALA A 390 -4.51 30.06 -13.29
C ALA A 390 -3.57 31.02 -14.01
N LEU A 391 -2.27 30.68 -14.08
CA LEU A 391 -1.29 31.40 -14.90
C LEU A 391 -1.07 30.68 -16.23
N GLN A 392 -0.89 31.44 -17.31
CA GLN A 392 -0.51 30.89 -18.61
C GLN A 392 0.87 30.21 -18.52
N ALA A 393 0.92 28.93 -18.87
CA ALA A 393 2.17 28.16 -18.84
C ALA A 393 3.25 28.79 -19.74
N PRO A 394 4.54 28.75 -19.34
CA PRO A 394 5.64 29.15 -20.21
C PRO A 394 5.71 28.31 -21.48
N VAL A 395 6.07 28.92 -22.61
CA VAL A 395 6.27 28.19 -23.86
C VAL A 395 7.51 27.29 -23.81
N ASN A 396 7.48 26.19 -24.55
CA ASN A 396 8.54 25.18 -24.60
C ASN A 396 8.90 24.62 -23.20
N HIS A 397 7.91 24.48 -22.34
CA HIS A 397 8.07 23.99 -20.99
C HIS A 397 7.45 22.60 -20.84
N THR A 398 8.11 21.73 -20.08
CA THR A 398 7.55 20.47 -19.60
C THR A 398 7.51 20.53 -18.09
N HIS A 399 6.31 20.40 -17.54
CA HIS A 399 6.03 20.37 -16.12
C HIS A 399 6.48 19.04 -15.51
N PHE A 400 6.75 19.04 -14.21
CA PHE A 400 7.24 17.84 -13.51
C PHE A 400 6.20 16.70 -13.52
N ASP A 401 4.91 17.02 -13.64
CA ASP A 401 3.82 16.06 -13.80
C ASP A 401 3.40 15.84 -15.26
N LEU A 402 4.40 15.80 -16.16
CA LEU A 402 4.27 15.35 -17.56
C LEU A 402 3.46 16.24 -18.52
N TYR A 403 2.89 17.36 -18.05
CA TYR A 403 2.27 18.36 -18.93
C TYR A 403 3.32 19.12 -19.74
N ALA A 404 3.02 19.45 -21.00
CA ALA A 404 3.93 20.21 -21.85
C ALA A 404 3.20 21.32 -22.60
N GLN A 405 3.78 22.52 -22.56
CA GLN A 405 3.38 23.65 -23.37
C GLN A 405 4.31 23.75 -24.57
N GLY A 406 3.73 23.84 -25.77
CA GLY A 406 4.45 24.00 -27.02
C GLY A 406 5.08 25.39 -27.19
N PRO A 407 5.53 25.74 -28.41
CA PRO A 407 6.20 27.02 -28.67
C PRO A 407 5.26 28.24 -28.66
N THR A 408 3.95 28.04 -28.64
CA THR A 408 2.91 29.08 -28.60
C THR A 408 2.03 28.88 -27.38
N THR A 409 1.35 29.92 -26.91
CA THR A 409 0.35 29.82 -25.84
C THR A 409 -1.01 29.34 -26.36
N ASP A 410 -1.30 29.60 -27.64
CA ASP A 410 -2.61 29.41 -28.28
C ASP A 410 -3.77 30.17 -27.59
N THR A 411 -3.42 31.17 -26.77
CA THR A 411 -4.31 32.06 -26.03
C THR A 411 -3.84 33.52 -26.19
N PRO A 412 -4.66 34.53 -25.82
CA PRO A 412 -4.22 35.93 -25.84
C PRO A 412 -3.32 36.32 -24.66
N TYR A 413 -3.03 35.40 -23.73
CA TYR A 413 -2.28 35.67 -22.51
C TYR A 413 -0.78 35.41 -22.70
N GLU A 414 0.05 36.25 -22.09
CA GLU A 414 1.50 36.07 -22.06
C GLU A 414 1.90 34.99 -21.03
N PRO A 415 3.02 34.26 -21.22
CA PRO A 415 3.58 33.39 -20.19
C PRO A 415 3.65 34.03 -18.79
N GLY A 416 3.05 33.36 -17.80
CA GLY A 416 2.96 33.85 -16.42
C GLY A 416 1.87 34.89 -16.17
N GLU A 417 1.13 35.32 -17.20
CA GLU A 417 -0.05 36.16 -17.05
C GLU A 417 -1.21 35.36 -16.48
N HIS A 418 -1.97 35.97 -15.56
CA HIS A 418 -3.15 35.36 -14.97
C HIS A 418 -4.31 35.30 -15.99
N ILE A 419 -4.87 34.11 -16.15
CA ILE A 419 -6.01 33.80 -17.01
C ILE A 419 -7.29 33.90 -16.16
N PRO A 420 -8.13 34.92 -16.36
CA PRO A 420 -9.36 35.07 -15.60
C PRO A 420 -10.39 33.97 -15.94
N GLY A 421 -11.10 33.50 -14.92
CA GLY A 421 -12.25 32.61 -15.07
C GLY A 421 -11.94 31.12 -15.09
N LEU A 422 -10.69 30.72 -14.81
CA LEU A 422 -10.32 29.31 -14.64
C LEU A 422 -10.46 28.79 -13.21
N ASN A 423 -10.63 29.69 -12.23
CA ASN A 423 -10.88 29.36 -10.83
C ASN A 423 -12.34 29.00 -10.49
N VAL A 424 -13.05 28.33 -11.41
CA VAL A 424 -14.48 28.00 -11.26
C VAL A 424 -14.74 26.54 -11.61
N GLY A 425 -15.24 25.79 -10.63
CA GLY A 425 -15.67 24.40 -10.81
C GLY A 425 -14.51 23.44 -11.04
N GLY A 426 -14.82 22.31 -11.68
CA GLY A 426 -13.87 21.22 -11.87
C GLY A 426 -13.75 20.31 -10.65
N TRP A 427 -13.04 19.21 -10.85
CA TRP A 427 -12.71 18.22 -9.83
C TRP A 427 -11.21 17.96 -9.89
N TYR A 428 -10.57 17.76 -8.74
CA TYR A 428 -9.21 17.23 -8.69
C TYR A 428 -9.13 15.94 -9.52
N ASP A 429 -8.10 15.81 -10.38
CA ASP A 429 -8.04 14.75 -11.38
C ASP A 429 -7.86 13.36 -10.76
N ALA A 430 -7.06 13.26 -9.69
CA ALA A 430 -6.87 12.02 -8.96
C ALA A 430 -6.63 12.24 -7.45
N GLY A 431 -5.43 11.91 -6.98
CA GLY A 431 -5.01 12.06 -5.57
C GLY A 431 -4.13 13.29 -5.34
N ASP A 432 -3.68 13.93 -6.42
CA ASP A 432 -3.13 15.27 -6.47
C ASP A 432 -4.25 16.30 -6.67
N TYR A 433 -3.90 17.56 -6.92
CA TYR A 433 -4.87 18.66 -7.00
C TYR A 433 -4.94 19.34 -8.37
N ASP A 434 -4.28 18.80 -9.40
CA ASP A 434 -4.36 19.39 -10.73
C ASP A 434 -5.74 19.10 -11.36
N ILE A 435 -6.19 20.01 -12.23
CA ILE A 435 -7.39 19.81 -13.07
C ILE A 435 -6.95 19.50 -14.49
N ARG A 436 -7.19 18.26 -14.92
CA ARG A 436 -6.82 17.81 -16.24
C ARG A 436 -7.98 17.89 -17.23
N THR A 437 -7.82 18.71 -18.27
CA THR A 437 -8.88 18.96 -19.25
C THR A 437 -9.41 17.68 -19.93
N GLN A 438 -8.54 16.74 -20.33
CA GLN A 438 -8.99 15.56 -21.08
C GLN A 438 -9.87 14.63 -20.23
N THR A 439 -9.46 14.33 -19.00
CA THR A 439 -10.20 13.48 -18.06
C THR A 439 -11.47 14.17 -17.59
N GLN A 440 -11.43 15.48 -17.33
CA GLN A 440 -12.62 16.30 -17.07
C GLN A 440 -13.66 16.17 -18.18
N TYR A 441 -13.26 16.31 -19.45
CA TYR A 441 -14.18 16.14 -20.59
C TYR A 441 -14.77 14.73 -20.65
N HIS A 442 -13.98 13.69 -20.38
CA HIS A 442 -14.47 12.33 -20.32
C HIS A 442 -15.49 12.12 -19.19
N THR A 443 -15.22 12.67 -17.99
CA THR A 443 -16.13 12.62 -16.84
C THR A 443 -17.44 13.33 -17.15
N ILE A 444 -17.40 14.58 -17.61
CA ILE A 444 -18.60 15.36 -17.96
C ILE A 444 -19.42 14.64 -19.03
N THR A 445 -18.77 14.14 -20.08
CA THR A 445 -19.46 13.40 -21.16
C THR A 445 -20.14 12.14 -20.61
N SER A 446 -19.50 11.43 -19.68
CA SER A 446 -20.06 10.23 -19.05
C SER A 446 -21.24 10.57 -18.14
N LEU A 447 -21.18 11.68 -17.40
CA LEU A 447 -22.30 12.17 -16.58
C LEU A 447 -23.50 12.58 -17.44
N VAL A 448 -23.27 13.29 -18.55
CA VAL A 448 -24.33 13.64 -19.51
C VAL A 448 -24.97 12.38 -20.11
N GLN A 449 -24.17 11.40 -20.55
CA GLN A 449 -24.70 10.14 -21.07
C GLN A 449 -25.53 9.38 -20.02
N THR A 450 -25.05 9.35 -18.78
CA THR A 450 -25.76 8.70 -17.67
C THR A 450 -27.09 9.41 -17.39
N TRP A 451 -27.09 10.75 -17.39
CA TRP A 451 -28.31 11.55 -17.25
C TRP A 451 -29.30 11.30 -18.38
N GLU A 452 -28.85 11.32 -19.64
CA GLU A 452 -29.71 11.13 -20.81
C GLU A 452 -30.31 9.72 -20.89
N GLU A 453 -29.55 8.70 -20.51
CA GLU A 453 -30.00 7.29 -20.53
C GLU A 453 -30.94 6.96 -19.37
N PHE A 454 -30.63 7.43 -18.16
CA PHE A 454 -31.31 6.97 -16.93
C PHE A 454 -32.19 8.03 -16.25
N GLY A 455 -32.07 9.31 -16.60
CA GLY A 455 -32.88 10.40 -16.03
C GLY A 455 -32.77 10.50 -14.50
N LEU A 456 -31.56 10.37 -13.96
CA LEU A 456 -31.31 10.36 -12.52
C LEU A 456 -31.79 11.67 -11.87
N THR A 457 -32.55 11.63 -10.77
CA THR A 457 -33.06 12.85 -10.11
C THR A 457 -32.64 12.95 -8.65
N ARG A 458 -31.48 12.39 -8.31
CA ARG A 458 -30.96 12.40 -6.95
C ARG A 458 -30.46 13.81 -6.62
N ASP A 459 -30.86 14.33 -5.47
CA ASP A 459 -30.55 15.67 -4.98
C ASP A 459 -30.28 15.52 -3.48
N THR A 460 -29.02 15.62 -3.12
CA THR A 460 -28.52 15.45 -1.74
C THR A 460 -27.42 16.46 -1.40
N THR A 461 -26.99 17.29 -2.34
CA THR A 461 -25.85 18.19 -2.16
C THR A 461 -26.21 19.62 -2.55
N LEU A 462 -25.91 20.56 -1.66
CA LEU A 462 -26.07 21.98 -1.94
C LEU A 462 -24.81 22.47 -2.63
N VAL A 463 -24.95 23.05 -3.81
CA VAL A 463 -23.83 23.69 -4.53
C VAL A 463 -24.13 25.18 -4.72
N ASP A 464 -23.52 26.02 -3.87
CA ASP A 464 -23.62 27.48 -3.94
C ASP A 464 -22.37 28.05 -4.63
N TYR A 465 -22.46 28.21 -5.96
CA TYR A 465 -21.37 28.74 -6.78
C TYR A 465 -20.98 30.18 -6.43
N GLU A 466 -21.92 31.01 -5.98
CA GLU A 466 -21.62 32.41 -5.61
C GLU A 466 -20.80 32.46 -4.32
N ARG A 467 -21.17 31.65 -3.33
CA ARG A 467 -20.43 31.54 -2.07
C ARG A 467 -19.20 30.65 -2.16
N LYS A 468 -19.02 29.92 -3.27
CA LYS A 468 -18.00 28.89 -3.43
C LYS A 468 -18.07 27.88 -2.28
N TYR A 469 -19.27 27.38 -2.02
CA TYR A 469 -19.59 26.53 -0.87
C TYR A 469 -20.41 25.31 -1.30
N VAL A 470 -20.05 24.16 -0.76
CA VAL A 470 -20.78 22.91 -0.91
C VAL A 470 -21.15 22.38 0.47
N ASP A 471 -22.40 21.92 0.63
CA ASP A 471 -22.86 21.24 1.83
C ASP A 471 -23.45 19.88 1.46
N ILE A 472 -22.75 18.83 1.87
CA ILE A 472 -23.15 17.45 1.62
C ILE A 472 -24.31 17.09 2.55
N HIS A 473 -25.28 16.31 2.05
CA HIS A 473 -26.55 15.92 2.70
C HIS A 473 -27.59 17.04 2.83
N VAL A 474 -27.43 18.14 2.08
CA VAL A 474 -28.37 19.26 2.04
C VAL A 474 -28.89 19.43 0.61
N PRO A 475 -30.12 19.02 0.28
CA PRO A 475 -30.63 19.16 -1.08
C PRO A 475 -30.88 20.65 -1.45
N ASP A 476 -30.66 21.01 -2.72
CA ASP A 476 -30.87 22.38 -3.23
C ASP A 476 -32.01 22.52 -4.25
N GLY A 477 -32.71 21.42 -4.55
CA GLY A 477 -33.79 21.35 -5.52
C GLY A 477 -33.32 21.05 -6.94
N LYS A 478 -32.02 20.83 -7.16
CA LYS A 478 -31.44 20.41 -8.45
C LYS A 478 -30.82 19.03 -8.28
N PRO A 479 -30.91 18.18 -9.31
CA PRO A 479 -30.16 16.93 -9.30
C PRO A 479 -28.65 17.16 -9.21
N ASP A 480 -27.99 16.34 -8.39
CA ASP A 480 -26.55 16.33 -8.11
C ASP A 480 -25.69 16.03 -9.34
#